data_AF-A0A4Q5RMJ1-F1
#
_entry.id   AF-A0A4Q5RMJ1-F1
#
_cell.length_a   1.000
_cell.length_b   1.000
_cell.length_c   1.000
_cell.angle_alpha   90.00
_cell.angle_beta   90.00
_cell.angle_gamma   90.00
#
_symmetry.space_group_name_H-M   'P 1'
#
loop_
_entity.id
_entity.type
_entity.pdbx_description
1 polymer ?
#
loop_
_entity_poly.entity_id
_entity_poly.type
_entity_poly.pdbx_seq_one_letter_code
_entity_poly.pdbx_strand_id
1 'polypeptide(L)'
;MIVRYTSLSKNIVQFCRYLRHHGFSISVEEESTALNALQFIDFTNATVFRLALKAILCRSRIELEKYDNLFNEYWKELDKAVESKIKDDVKPVHTIKTKAAPFKSLQSWLTGNKNKENEVN
;
A
#
# COMPACT_ATOMS: atom_id res chain seq x y z
N MET A 1 -9.91 -7.94 -20.35
CA MET A 1 -8.53 -7.75 -19.88
C MET A 1 -8.58 -7.60 -18.36
N ILE A 2 -8.30 -8.67 -17.60
CA ILE A 2 -8.37 -8.63 -16.13
C ILE A 2 -7.00 -8.14 -15.65
N VAL A 3 -6.90 -6.85 -15.37
CA VAL A 3 -5.70 -6.27 -14.76
C VAL A 3 -5.51 -6.95 -13.40
N ARG A 4 -4.30 -7.41 -13.07
CA ARG A 4 -4.03 -8.15 -11.82
C ARG A 4 -4.14 -7.22 -10.60
N TYR A 5 -5.38 -6.89 -10.20
CA TYR A 5 -5.74 -6.15 -8.98
C TYR A 5 -5.51 -6.97 -7.70
N THR A 6 -5.18 -8.25 -7.82
CA THR A 6 -5.04 -9.18 -6.70
C THR A 6 -3.89 -8.80 -5.76
N SER A 7 -2.82 -8.16 -6.28
CA SER A 7 -1.72 -7.66 -5.46
C SER A 7 -2.14 -6.44 -4.62
N LEU A 8 -2.89 -5.50 -5.23
CA LEU A 8 -3.36 -4.29 -4.54
C LEU A 8 -4.45 -4.55 -3.53
N SER A 9 -5.46 -5.34 -3.92
CA SER A 9 -6.54 -5.74 -3.02
C SER A 9 -5.98 -6.49 -1.80
N LYS A 10 -5.02 -7.40 -2.02
CA LYS A 10 -4.31 -8.11 -0.93
C LYS A 10 -3.53 -7.16 -0.03
N ASN A 11 -2.85 -6.17 -0.59
CA ASN A 11 -2.11 -5.18 0.21
C ASN A 11 -3.05 -4.29 1.05
N ILE A 12 -4.25 -4.00 0.56
CA ILE A 12 -5.26 -3.24 1.32
C ILE A 12 -5.84 -4.10 2.46
N VAL A 13 -6.16 -5.36 2.20
CA VAL A 13 -6.61 -6.30 3.24
C VAL A 13 -5.54 -6.48 4.32
N GLN A 14 -4.28 -6.64 3.92
CA GLN A 14 -3.13 -6.70 4.83
C GLN A 14 -2.97 -5.40 5.62
N PHE A 15 -3.14 -4.23 4.99
CA PHE A 15 -3.10 -2.95 5.68
C PHE A 15 -4.24 -2.79 6.70
N CYS A 16 -5.46 -3.20 6.36
CA CYS A 16 -6.59 -3.21 7.30
C CYS A 16 -6.30 -4.14 8.49
N ARG A 17 -5.67 -5.29 8.26
CA ARG A 17 -5.18 -6.16 9.32
C ARG A 17 -4.10 -5.49 10.16
N TYR A 18 -3.13 -4.82 9.54
CA TYR A 18 -2.09 -4.08 10.25
C TYR A 18 -2.67 -3.01 11.18
N LEU A 19 -3.58 -2.17 10.67
CA LEU A 19 -4.24 -1.14 11.46
C LEU A 19 -5.03 -1.72 12.66
N ARG A 20 -5.68 -2.88 12.51
CA ARG A 20 -6.33 -3.58 13.64
C ARG A 20 -5.36 -3.91 14.77
N HIS A 21 -4.13 -4.34 14.46
CA HIS A 21 -3.10 -4.60 15.47
C HIS A 21 -2.62 -3.32 16.17
N HIS A 22 -2.76 -2.16 15.52
CA HIS A 22 -2.42 -0.84 16.07
C HIS A 22 -3.60 -0.13 16.76
N GLY A 23 -4.70 -0.85 17.01
CA GLY A 23 -5.84 -0.35 17.80
C GLY A 23 -6.93 0.35 16.99
N PHE A 24 -6.94 0.23 15.66
CA PHE A 24 -8.04 0.70 14.83
C PHE A 24 -9.18 -0.32 14.84
N SER A 25 -10.42 0.15 14.96
CA SER A 25 -11.61 -0.71 14.94
C SER A 25 -12.14 -0.89 13.53
N ILE A 26 -11.42 -1.63 12.69
CA ILE A 26 -11.82 -1.88 11.29
C ILE A 26 -12.71 -3.11 11.19
N SER A 27 -13.96 -2.88 10.80
CA SER A 27 -14.98 -3.86 10.47
C SER A 27 -14.80 -4.44 9.07
N VAL A 28 -15.43 -5.59 8.82
CA VAL A 28 -15.45 -6.24 7.50
C VAL A 28 -16.11 -5.34 6.44
N GLU A 29 -17.11 -4.56 6.84
CA GLU A 29 -17.79 -3.61 5.95
C GLU A 29 -16.87 -2.49 5.48
N GLU A 30 -16.02 -1.96 6.37
CA GLU A 30 -15.03 -0.94 6.01
C GLU A 30 -13.94 -1.49 5.10
N GLU A 31 -13.49 -2.72 5.36
CA GLU A 31 -12.54 -3.42 4.50
C GLU A 31 -13.12 -3.58 3.08
N SER A 32 -14.40 -4.00 2.98
CA SER A 32 -15.10 -4.08 1.69
C SER A 32 -15.28 -2.70 1.05
N THR A 33 -15.59 -1.67 1.85
CA THR A 33 -15.78 -0.29 1.36
C THR A 33 -14.46 0.26 0.80
N ALA A 34 -13.35 0.02 1.48
CA ALA A 34 -12.02 0.41 1.02
C ALA A 34 -11.66 -0.25 -0.32
N LEU A 35 -11.98 -1.53 -0.49
CA LEU A 35 -11.78 -2.25 -1.75
C LEU A 35 -12.70 -1.71 -2.87
N ASN A 36 -13.96 -1.45 -2.56
CA ASN A 36 -14.92 -0.93 -3.53
C ASN A 36 -14.58 0.49 -3.97
N ALA A 37 -14.07 1.33 -3.06
CA ALA A 37 -13.68 2.71 -3.36
C ALA A 37 -12.60 2.80 -4.46
N LEU A 38 -11.75 1.77 -4.61
CA LEU A 38 -10.73 1.71 -5.67
C LEU A 38 -11.31 1.77 -7.08
N GLN A 39 -12.58 1.40 -7.25
CA GLN A 39 -13.27 1.46 -8.53
C GLN A 39 -13.64 2.91 -8.92
N PHE A 40 -13.66 3.83 -7.96
CA PHE A 40 -14.13 5.20 -8.13
C PHE A 40 -13.03 6.26 -7.95
N ILE A 41 -11.88 5.88 -7.39
CA ILE A 41 -10.78 6.81 -7.14
C ILE A 41 -9.61 6.56 -8.08
N ASP A 42 -8.90 7.63 -8.42
CA ASP A 42 -7.60 7.53 -9.06
C ASP A 42 -6.56 7.05 -8.05
N PHE A 43 -6.43 5.72 -7.93
CA PHE A 43 -5.43 5.08 -7.06
C PHE A 43 -3.99 5.26 -7.58
N THR A 44 -3.81 5.81 -8.80
CA THR A 44 -2.48 6.21 -9.29
C THR A 44 -2.05 7.56 -8.71
N ASN A 45 -2.92 8.29 -8.02
CA ASN A 45 -2.54 9.47 -7.26
C ASN A 45 -2.40 9.17 -5.77
N ALA A 46 -1.24 9.49 -5.18
CA ALA A 46 -0.91 9.22 -3.78
C ALA A 46 -1.90 9.76 -2.83
N THR A 47 -2.20 11.02 -3.13
CA THR A 47 -2.83 11.91 -2.20
C THR A 47 -4.28 11.49 -2.19
N VAL A 48 -4.84 11.22 -3.37
CA VAL A 48 -6.19 10.65 -3.53
C VAL A 48 -6.29 9.29 -2.85
N PHE A 49 -5.39 8.35 -3.14
CA PHE A 49 -5.41 7.01 -2.55
C PHE A 49 -5.30 7.03 -1.03
N ARG A 50 -4.31 7.76 -0.49
CA ARG A 50 -4.08 7.89 0.94
C ARG A 50 -5.27 8.57 1.64
N LEU A 51 -5.81 9.65 1.05
CA LEU A 51 -6.94 10.38 1.63
C LEU A 51 -8.22 9.56 1.58
N ALA A 52 -8.46 8.80 0.51
CA ALA A 52 -9.62 7.91 0.41
C ALA A 52 -9.58 6.84 1.50
N LEU A 53 -8.44 6.15 1.65
CA LEU A 53 -8.27 5.18 2.74
C LEU A 53 -8.36 5.84 4.12
N LYS A 54 -7.81 7.05 4.30
CA LYS A 54 -7.92 7.80 5.55
C LYS A 54 -9.37 8.10 5.91
N ALA A 55 -10.17 8.51 4.92
CA ALA A 55 -11.57 8.84 5.11
C ALA A 55 -12.44 7.61 5.43
N ILE A 56 -12.10 6.45 4.88
CA ILE A 56 -12.85 5.21 5.08
C ILE A 56 -12.48 4.52 6.40
N LEU A 57 -11.18 4.51 6.75
CA LEU A 57 -10.65 3.67 7.83
C LEU A 57 -10.46 4.40 9.17
N CYS A 58 -10.56 5.72 9.22
CA CYS A 58 -10.41 6.50 10.45
C CYS A 58 -11.77 7.06 10.89
N ARG A 59 -12.19 6.75 12.12
CA ARG A 59 -13.46 7.21 12.71
C ARG A 59 -13.29 8.17 13.88
N SER A 60 -12.06 8.34 14.36
CA SER A 60 -11.74 9.23 15.47
C SER A 60 -10.56 10.14 15.14
N ARG A 61 -10.47 11.26 15.85
CA ARG A 61 -9.32 12.17 15.77
C ARG A 61 -8.00 11.47 16.12
N ILE A 62 -8.02 10.58 17.11
CA ILE A 62 -6.83 9.83 17.54
C ILE A 62 -6.33 8.92 16.41
N GLU A 63 -7.24 8.26 15.70
CA GLU A 63 -6.91 7.44 14.53
C GLU A 63 -6.36 8.31 13.39
N LEU A 64 -6.97 9.46 13.10
CA LEU A 64 -6.49 10.38 12.06
C LEU A 64 -5.07 10.89 12.30
N GLU A 65 -4.69 11.11 13.57
CA GLU A 65 -3.35 11.54 13.98
C GLU A 65 -2.32 10.40 13.85
N LYS A 66 -2.70 9.16 14.15
CA LYS A 66 -1.83 7.98 14.02
C LYS A 66 -1.69 7.49 12.58
N TYR A 67 -2.74 7.65 11.78
CA TYR A 67 -2.88 7.05 10.46
C TYR A 67 -1.73 7.40 9.52
N ASP A 68 -1.34 8.68 9.44
CA ASP A 68 -0.33 9.10 8.47
C ASP A 68 1.03 8.46 8.75
N ASN A 69 1.36 8.23 10.02
CA ASN A 69 2.59 7.53 10.40
C ASN A 69 2.52 6.05 10.05
N LEU A 70 1.42 5.38 10.41
CA LEU A 70 1.21 3.95 10.14
C LEU A 70 1.15 3.64 8.64
N PHE A 71 0.54 4.53 7.86
CA PHE A 71 0.53 4.46 6.40
C PHE A 71 1.96 4.55 5.85
N ASN A 72 2.72 5.58 6.24
CA ASN A 72 4.08 5.72 5.73
C ASN A 72 4.99 4.54 6.12
N GLU A 73 4.83 4.01 7.33
CA GLU A 73 5.58 2.86 7.83
C GLU A 73 5.27 1.59 7.05
N TYR A 74 3.99 1.22 6.95
CA TYR A 74 3.56 -0.01 6.28
C TYR A 74 4.03 -0.06 4.82
N TRP A 75 3.84 1.03 4.08
CA TRP A 75 4.23 1.05 2.67
C TRP A 75 5.73 1.13 2.45
N LYS A 76 6.49 1.69 3.39
CA LYS A 76 7.95 1.63 3.37
C LYS A 76 8.47 0.21 3.62
N GLU A 77 7.86 -0.53 4.53
CA GLU A 77 8.21 -1.93 4.77
C GLU A 77 7.81 -2.84 3.60
N LEU A 78 6.66 -2.58 2.96
CA LEU A 78 6.30 -3.25 1.70
C LEU A 78 7.34 -3.02 0.61
N ASP A 79 7.83 -1.78 0.45
CA ASP A 79 8.83 -1.44 -0.54
C ASP A 79 10.15 -2.21 -0.32
N LYS A 80 10.64 -2.21 0.93
CA LYS A 80 11.82 -3.00 1.31
C LYS A 80 11.65 -4.50 1.06
N ALA A 81 10.46 -5.04 1.34
CA ALA A 81 10.16 -6.45 1.13
C ALA A 81 10.13 -6.80 -0.37
N VAL A 82 9.65 -5.90 -1.22
CA VAL A 82 9.70 -6.04 -2.69
C VAL A 82 11.15 -5.97 -3.18
N GLU A 83 11.93 -4.99 -2.73
CA GLU A 83 13.36 -4.88 -3.07
C GLU A 83 14.17 -6.11 -2.60
N SER A 84 13.86 -6.66 -1.43
CA SER A 84 14.56 -7.83 -0.89
C SER A 84 14.29 -9.09 -1.73
N LYS A 85 13.09 -9.23 -2.29
CA LYS A 85 12.77 -10.32 -3.23
C LYS A 85 13.45 -10.17 -4.59
N ILE A 86 13.88 -8.96 -4.95
CA ILE A 86 14.66 -8.69 -6.17
C ILE A 86 16.15 -8.93 -5.89
N LYS A 87 16.62 -8.69 -4.65
CA LYS A 87 18.01 -8.82 -4.20
C LYS A 87 18.46 -10.24 -3.77
N ASP A 88 17.63 -11.27 -3.91
CA ASP A 88 18.16 -12.64 -4.01
C ASP A 88 19.02 -12.81 -5.29
N ASP A 89 18.96 -11.84 -6.21
CA ASP A 89 20.00 -11.53 -7.19
C ASP A 89 20.66 -10.19 -6.78
N VAL A 90 21.77 -10.27 -6.03
CA VAL A 90 22.72 -9.20 -5.66
C VAL A 90 22.50 -8.41 -4.35
N LYS A 91 23.56 -8.46 -3.52
CA LYS A 91 23.85 -8.02 -2.13
C LYS A 91 23.48 -6.56 -1.70
N PRO A 92 23.45 -6.25 -0.38
CA PRO A 92 22.66 -5.16 0.20
C PRO A 92 23.44 -3.84 0.39
N VAL A 93 22.74 -2.70 0.26
CA VAL A 93 23.21 -1.40 0.77
C VAL A 93 22.07 -0.65 1.45
N HIS A 94 22.41 -0.11 2.60
CA HIS A 94 21.63 0.62 3.60
C HIS A 94 21.68 2.13 3.33
N THR A 95 20.58 2.89 3.44
CA THR A 95 20.62 4.34 3.80
C THR A 95 19.28 4.88 4.32
N ILE A 96 19.37 5.87 5.20
CA ILE A 96 18.33 6.47 6.06
C ILE A 96 17.97 7.88 5.54
N LYS A 97 16.74 8.35 5.85
CA LYS A 97 16.13 9.72 5.80
C LYS A 97 15.47 10.17 4.48
N THR A 98 14.19 10.58 4.56
CA THR A 98 13.66 11.96 4.34
C THR A 98 12.15 11.94 4.04
N LYS A 99 11.42 12.94 4.60
CA LYS A 99 10.00 13.22 4.37
C LYS A 99 9.75 13.57 2.90
N ALA A 100 9.20 12.64 2.11
CA ALA A 100 8.54 12.81 0.80
C ALA A 100 8.58 11.53 -0.06
N ALA A 101 9.38 10.52 0.31
CA ALA A 101 9.72 9.43 -0.59
C ALA A 101 8.93 8.10 -0.49
N PRO A 102 7.94 7.85 0.40
CA PRO A 102 7.26 6.54 0.39
C PRO A 102 6.32 6.38 -0.82
N PHE A 103 5.93 7.47 -1.50
CA PHE A 103 4.97 7.37 -2.61
C PHE A 103 5.57 7.02 -3.97
N LYS A 104 6.82 7.42 -4.27
CA LYS A 104 7.43 7.12 -5.58
C LYS A 104 7.62 5.62 -5.80
N SER A 105 8.01 4.89 -4.76
CA SER A 105 8.12 3.44 -4.82
C SER A 105 6.76 2.76 -4.91
N LEU A 106 5.79 3.28 -4.16
CA LEU A 106 4.38 2.92 -4.25
C LEU A 106 3.83 3.09 -5.66
N GLN A 107 4.11 4.21 -6.31
CA GLN A 107 3.77 4.47 -7.71
C GLN A 107 4.44 3.49 -8.64
N SER A 108 5.74 3.24 -8.45
CA SER A 108 6.48 2.29 -9.27
C SER A 108 5.87 0.88 -9.16
N TRP A 109 5.40 0.49 -7.99
CA TRP A 109 4.66 -0.76 -7.78
C TRP A 109 3.20 -0.73 -8.30
N LEU A 110 2.47 0.40 -8.14
CA LEU A 110 1.11 0.61 -8.67
C LEU A 110 1.08 0.68 -10.20
N THR A 111 2.14 1.18 -10.83
CA THR A 111 2.25 1.44 -12.28
C THR A 111 3.10 0.42 -13.03
N GLY A 112 3.96 -0.33 -12.33
CA GLY A 112 5.07 -1.04 -12.94
C GLY A 112 5.42 -2.38 -12.27
N ASN A 113 4.56 -3.38 -12.49
CA ASN A 113 5.07 -4.71 -12.85
C ASN A 113 4.41 -5.17 -14.16
N LYS A 114 4.51 -4.32 -15.19
CA LYS A 114 4.11 -4.63 -16.57
C LYS A 114 5.11 -5.53 -17.32
N ASN A 115 6.24 -5.92 -16.72
CA ASN A 115 7.23 -6.78 -17.35
C ASN A 115 7.77 -7.85 -16.39
N LYS A 116 7.29 -9.09 -16.55
CA LYS A 116 8.06 -10.35 -16.60
C LYS A 116 7.10 -11.54 -16.58
N GLU A 117 6.38 -11.73 -17.68
CA GLU A 117 5.95 -13.07 -18.15
C GLU A 117 5.93 -13.00 -19.69
N ASN A 118 7.13 -13.00 -20.30
CA ASN A 118 7.31 -13.47 -21.66
C ASN A 118 8.49 -14.46 -21.65
N GLU A 119 8.17 -15.66 -22.14
CA GLU A 119 9.05 -16.71 -22.70
C GLU A 119 9.86 -17.57 -21.72
N VAL A 120 9.32 -18.77 -21.46
CA VAL A 120 9.75 -20.10 -22.00
C VAL A 120 8.71 -21.13 -21.47
N ASN A 121 8.11 -22.07 -22.19
CA ASN A 121 8.23 -22.68 -23.52
C ASN A 121 6.85 -23.26 -23.86
#